data_AF-C5B1U3-F1
#
_entry.id   AF-C5B1U3-F1
#
_cell.length_a   1.000
_cell.length_b   1.000
_cell.length_c   1.000
_cell.angle_alpha   90.00
_cell.angle_beta   90.00
_cell.angle_gamma   90.00
#
_symmetry.space_group_name_H-M   'P 1'
#
loop_
_entity.id
_entity.type
_entity.pdbx_description
1 polymer ?
#
loop_
_entity_poly.entity_id
_entity_poly.type
_entity_poly.pdbx_seq_one_letter_code
_entity_poly.pdbx_strand_id
1 'polypeptide(L)'
;MMAKPNPLSAVAAQVAESMGKAQDKPHPVSMTLSPTEPTSVVPTKASREGKRFLGYYVEPIRHEEIKQAALDEGIQIQELMRRAIDAWMEQNGAEAVAAVARRRERRLANRS
;
A
#
# COMPACT_ATOMS: atom_id res chain seq x y z
N MET A 1 -3.65 19.84 49.93
CA MET A 1 -4.13 20.10 48.56
C MET A 1 -4.80 18.83 48.05
N MET A 2 -6.13 18.81 47.93
CA MET A 2 -6.86 17.66 47.35
C MET A 2 -6.72 17.69 45.82
N ALA A 3 -6.19 16.61 45.23
CA ALA A 3 -6.18 16.42 43.78
C ALA A 3 -7.62 16.18 43.28
N LYS A 4 -8.07 17.00 42.32
CA LYS A 4 -9.34 16.76 41.61
C LYS A 4 -9.23 15.45 40.80
N PRO A 5 -10.22 14.55 40.90
CA PRO A 5 -10.20 13.32 40.10
C PRO A 5 -10.44 13.64 38.62
N ASN A 6 -9.72 12.91 37.76
CA ASN A 6 -9.73 13.09 36.31
C ASN A 6 -11.11 12.72 35.71
N PRO A 7 -11.74 13.57 34.88
CA PRO A 7 -13.10 13.36 34.38
C PRO A 7 -13.24 12.14 33.44
N LEU A 8 -12.13 11.65 32.89
CA LEU A 8 -12.10 10.45 32.04
C LEU A 8 -12.34 9.15 32.83
N SER A 9 -12.10 9.14 34.13
CA SER A 9 -12.29 7.95 34.96
C SER A 9 -13.75 7.66 35.28
N ALA A 10 -14.60 8.69 35.28
CA ALA A 10 -16.04 8.56 35.52
C ALA A 10 -16.77 7.95 34.30
N VAL A 11 -16.32 8.29 33.09
CA VAL A 11 -16.89 7.76 31.83
C VAL A 11 -16.62 6.27 31.67
N ALA A 12 -15.43 5.80 32.07
CA ALA A 12 -15.06 4.39 31.99
C ALA A 12 -15.90 3.48 32.93
N ALA A 13 -16.29 3.99 34.11
CA ALA A 13 -17.15 3.25 35.04
C ALA A 13 -18.57 3.09 34.49
N GLN A 14 -19.11 4.13 33.83
CA GLN A 14 -20.47 4.13 33.29
C GLN A 14 -20.64 3.17 32.09
N VAL A 15 -19.58 2.94 31.30
CA VAL A 15 -19.61 1.97 30.19
C VAL A 15 -19.51 0.53 30.70
N ALA A 16 -18.75 0.28 31.78
CA ALA A 16 -18.59 -1.05 32.35
C ALA A 16 -19.89 -1.57 33.02
N GLU A 17 -20.70 -0.70 33.61
CA GLU A 17 -22.00 -1.08 34.20
C GLU A 17 -23.08 -1.39 33.15
N SER A 18 -22.90 -0.95 31.90
CA SER A 18 -23.90 -1.13 30.83
C SER A 18 -23.80 -2.47 30.08
N MET A 19 -22.71 -3.24 30.26
CA MET A 19 -22.52 -4.53 29.60
C MET A 19 -22.85 -5.75 30.49
N GLY A 20 -23.46 -5.52 31.65
CA GLY A 20 -23.67 -6.54 32.69
C GLY A 20 -25.08 -7.13 32.82
N LYS A 21 -25.94 -7.12 31.79
CA LYS A 21 -27.28 -7.75 31.90
C LYS A 21 -27.71 -8.57 30.67
N ALA A 22 -27.57 -9.88 30.87
CA ALA A 22 -28.53 -10.95 30.61
C ALA A 22 -29.16 -11.13 29.19
N GLN A 23 -28.93 -12.35 28.69
CA GLN A 23 -29.73 -13.14 27.77
C GLN A 23 -31.21 -12.75 27.68
N ASP A 24 -31.68 -12.55 26.45
CA ASP A 24 -32.89 -13.23 25.97
C ASP A 24 -32.77 -13.43 24.45
N LYS A 25 -33.11 -14.61 23.93
CA LYS A 25 -33.08 -14.92 22.49
C LYS A 25 -34.44 -14.55 21.89
N PRO A 26 -34.56 -13.56 20.98
CA PRO A 26 -35.69 -13.53 20.07
C PRO A 26 -35.35 -14.38 18.85
N HIS A 27 -36.18 -15.38 18.53
CA HIS A 27 -36.24 -15.95 17.18
C HIS A 27 -37.07 -15.02 16.29
N PRO A 28 -36.56 -14.57 15.13
CA PRO A 28 -37.41 -14.05 14.09
C PRO A 28 -37.29 -14.87 12.79
N VAL A 29 -38.42 -15.47 12.42
CA VAL A 29 -39.03 -15.51 11.08
C VAL A 29 -38.09 -15.71 9.87
N SER A 30 -38.26 -16.85 9.20
CA SER A 30 -37.80 -17.06 7.81
C SER A 30 -38.39 -16.01 6.89
N MET A 31 -37.57 -15.07 6.44
CA MET A 31 -37.81 -14.27 5.25
C MET A 31 -36.77 -14.65 4.20
N THR A 32 -37.24 -15.31 3.15
CA THR A 32 -36.50 -15.61 1.93
C THR A 32 -36.16 -14.30 1.24
N LEU A 33 -34.95 -13.80 1.48
CA LEU A 33 -34.33 -12.76 0.68
C LEU A 33 -32.95 -13.28 0.34
N SER A 34 -32.77 -13.72 -0.90
CA SER A 34 -31.47 -14.08 -1.47
C SER A 34 -30.52 -12.88 -1.28
N PRO A 35 -29.48 -12.98 -0.45
CA PRO A 35 -28.42 -11.99 -0.47
C PRO A 35 -27.57 -12.36 -1.69
N THR A 36 -27.58 -11.51 -2.72
CA THR A 36 -26.45 -11.46 -3.63
C THR A 36 -25.23 -11.19 -2.75
N GLU A 37 -24.43 -12.23 -2.48
CA GLU A 37 -23.16 -12.08 -1.78
C GLU A 37 -22.39 -10.96 -2.48
N PRO A 38 -21.91 -9.93 -1.77
CA PRO A 38 -20.77 -9.21 -2.27
C PRO A 38 -19.68 -10.26 -2.34
N THR A 39 -19.33 -10.73 -3.54
CA THR A 39 -18.13 -11.50 -3.77
C THR A 39 -17.00 -10.69 -3.14
N SER A 40 -16.62 -11.10 -1.93
CA SER A 40 -15.42 -10.64 -1.28
C SER A 40 -14.32 -11.07 -2.23
N VAL A 41 -13.86 -10.12 -3.04
CA VAL A 41 -12.65 -10.29 -3.84
C VAL A 41 -11.57 -10.40 -2.79
N VAL A 42 -11.33 -11.63 -2.32
CA VAL A 42 -10.20 -11.98 -1.48
C VAL A 42 -9.01 -11.37 -2.21
N PRO A 43 -8.29 -10.40 -1.60
CA PRO A 43 -7.17 -9.79 -2.28
C PRO A 43 -6.24 -10.93 -2.64
N THR A 44 -6.18 -11.24 -3.93
CA THR A 44 -5.33 -12.29 -4.45
C THR A 44 -3.94 -11.83 -4.04
N LYS A 45 -3.31 -12.52 -3.10
CA LYS A 45 -1.98 -12.17 -2.63
C LYS A 45 -1.11 -12.17 -3.88
N ALA A 46 -0.77 -10.97 -4.36
CA ALA A 46 0.09 -10.82 -5.52
C ALA A 46 1.41 -11.46 -5.11
N SER A 47 1.69 -12.66 -5.66
CA SER A 47 2.93 -13.35 -5.37
C SER A 47 4.08 -12.40 -5.73
N ARG A 48 4.97 -12.18 -4.76
CA ARG A 48 6.14 -11.32 -4.93
C ARG A 48 7.27 -12.04 -5.67
N GLU A 49 7.07 -13.31 -6.00
CA GLU A 49 8.06 -14.14 -6.66
C GLU A 49 8.40 -13.57 -8.05
N GLY A 50 9.67 -13.25 -8.26
CA GLY A 50 10.16 -12.58 -9.47
C GLY A 50 10.13 -11.05 -9.44
N LYS A 51 9.46 -10.40 -8.48
CA LYS A 51 9.48 -8.94 -8.35
C LYS A 51 10.71 -8.48 -7.60
N ARG A 52 11.47 -7.55 -8.19
CA ARG A 52 12.61 -6.89 -7.54
C ARG A 52 12.16 -5.54 -6.99
N PHE A 53 12.66 -5.19 -5.82
CA PHE A 53 12.44 -3.87 -5.22
C PHE A 53 13.60 -2.94 -5.57
N LEU A 54 13.26 -1.72 -5.96
CA LEU A 54 14.22 -0.63 -6.17
C LEU A 54 13.89 0.49 -5.18
N GLY A 55 14.80 0.73 -4.23
CA GLY A 55 14.77 1.92 -3.38
C GLY A 55 15.61 3.01 -4.04
N TYR A 56 15.09 4.23 -4.08
CA TYR A 56 15.80 5.40 -4.61
C TYR A 56 15.51 6.61 -3.72
N TYR A 57 16.52 7.48 -3.58
CA TYR A 57 16.38 8.73 -2.85
C TYR A 57 15.92 9.82 -3.81
N VAL A 58 15.00 10.66 -3.34
CA VAL A 58 14.43 11.77 -4.08
C VAL A 58 14.43 12.98 -3.18
N GLU A 59 14.68 14.15 -3.77
CA GLU A 59 14.52 15.41 -3.07
C GLU A 59 13.06 15.58 -2.62
N PRO A 60 12.80 16.09 -1.41
CA PRO A 60 11.43 16.20 -0.90
C PRO A 60 10.47 16.93 -1.84
N ILE A 61 10.94 18.00 -2.48
CA ILE A 61 10.15 18.79 -3.45
C ILE A 61 9.72 17.91 -4.63
N ARG A 62 10.66 17.17 -5.24
CA ARG A 62 10.35 16.28 -6.36
C ARG A 62 9.41 15.13 -5.95
N HIS A 63 9.51 14.66 -4.71
CA HIS A 63 8.59 13.64 -4.22
C HIS A 63 7.15 14.16 -4.14
N GLU A 64 6.94 15.42 -3.76
CA GLU A 64 5.62 16.05 -3.81
C GLU A 64 5.13 16.25 -5.26
N GLU A 65 6.00 16.64 -6.18
CA GLU A 65 5.66 16.73 -7.61
C GLU A 65 5.21 15.37 -8.17
N ILE A 66 5.92 14.29 -7.84
CA ILE A 66 5.58 12.92 -8.23
C ILE A 66 4.21 12.50 -7.67
N LYS A 67 3.90 12.89 -6.42
CA LYS A 67 2.59 12.62 -5.83
C LYS A 67 1.48 13.34 -6.59
N GLN A 68 1.65 14.63 -6.89
CA GLN A 68 0.66 15.41 -7.62
C GLN A 68 0.44 14.82 -9.02
N ALA A 69 1.51 14.52 -9.75
CA ALA A 69 1.40 13.89 -11.07
C ALA A 69 0.67 12.54 -11.02
N ALA A 70 0.91 11.72 -9.99
CA ALA A 70 0.19 10.46 -9.81
C ALA A 70 -1.30 10.67 -9.50
N LEU A 71 -1.64 11.71 -8.75
CA LEU A 71 -3.02 12.10 -8.44
C LEU A 71 -3.74 12.61 -9.69
N ASP A 72 -3.10 13.46 -10.48
CA ASP A 72 -3.66 14.03 -11.71
C ASP A 72 -3.97 12.94 -12.75
N GLU A 73 -3.10 11.92 -12.84
CA GLU A 73 -3.27 10.75 -13.70
C GLU A 73 -4.23 9.69 -13.10
N GLY A 74 -4.61 9.83 -11.83
CA GLY A 74 -5.46 8.85 -11.13
C GLY A 74 -4.80 7.48 -10.92
N ILE A 75 -3.48 7.43 -10.81
CA ILE A 75 -2.70 6.17 -10.67
C ILE A 75 -1.85 6.15 -9.41
N GLN A 76 -1.34 4.96 -9.07
CA GLN A 76 -0.38 4.81 -7.96
C GLN A 76 1.00 5.34 -8.38
N ILE A 77 1.75 5.92 -7.43
CA ILE A 77 3.13 6.38 -7.66
C ILE A 77 4.01 5.28 -8.26
N GLN A 78 3.86 4.02 -7.79
CA GLN A 78 4.63 2.89 -8.33
C GLN A 78 4.34 2.65 -9.82
N GLU A 79 3.09 2.82 -10.23
CA GLU A 79 2.66 2.67 -11.62
C GLU A 79 3.15 3.85 -12.48
N LEU A 80 3.08 5.07 -11.97
CA LEU A 80 3.67 6.25 -12.63
C LEU A 80 5.17 6.06 -12.87
N MET A 81 5.91 5.64 -11.83
CA MET A 81 7.34 5.39 -11.92
C MET A 81 7.67 4.26 -12.90
N ARG A 82 6.86 3.18 -12.91
CA ARG A 82 7.00 2.10 -13.89
C ARG A 82 6.86 2.64 -15.31
N ARG A 83 5.80 3.39 -15.60
CA ARG A 83 5.57 3.98 -16.93
C ARG A 83 6.70 4.92 -17.35
N ALA A 84 7.21 5.74 -16.44
CA ALA A 84 8.33 6.63 -16.71
C ALA A 84 9.62 5.86 -17.07
N ILE A 85 9.90 4.76 -16.35
CA ILE A 85 11.04 3.89 -16.64
C ILE A 85 10.85 3.18 -17.99
N ASP A 86 9.67 2.64 -18.24
CA ASP A 86 9.35 1.94 -19.48
C ASP A 86 9.49 2.88 -20.69
N ALA A 87 8.94 4.09 -20.61
CA ALA A 87 9.05 5.11 -21.66
C ALA A 87 10.51 5.53 -21.91
N TRP A 88 11.31 5.67 -20.85
CA TRP A 88 12.73 5.97 -20.99
C TRP A 88 13.50 4.81 -21.64
N MET A 89 13.19 3.56 -21.25
CA MET A 89 13.80 2.34 -21.80
C MET A 89 13.41 2.12 -23.27
N GLU A 90 12.20 2.46 -23.67
CA GLU A 90 11.79 2.37 -25.07
C GLU A 90 12.62 3.32 -25.95
N GLN A 91 12.90 4.53 -25.46
CA GLN A 91 13.66 5.54 -26.20
C GLN A 91 15.18 5.32 -26.13
N ASN A 92 15.71 4.84 -25.01
CA ASN A 92 17.16 4.84 -24.71
C ASN A 92 17.74 3.46 -24.37
N GLY A 93 16.88 2.45 -24.20
CA GLY A 93 17.25 1.19 -23.56
C GLY A 93 18.28 0.39 -24.36
N ALA A 94 18.17 0.34 -25.68
CA ALA A 94 19.11 -0.40 -26.53
C ALA A 94 20.55 0.10 -26.35
N GLU A 95 20.75 1.42 -26.39
CA GLU A 95 22.07 2.01 -26.22
C GLU A 95 22.57 1.86 -24.78
N ALA A 96 21.71 2.11 -23.79
CA ALA A 96 22.06 2.00 -22.38
C ALA A 96 22.53 0.58 -22.04
N VAL A 97 21.81 -0.45 -22.50
CA VAL A 97 22.16 -1.87 -22.30
C VAL A 97 23.48 -2.21 -23.02
N ALA A 98 23.65 -1.77 -24.27
CA ALA A 98 24.89 -2.01 -25.01
C ALA A 98 26.10 -1.36 -24.31
N ALA A 99 25.94 -0.15 -23.76
CA ALA A 99 26.99 0.53 -23.01
C ALA A 99 27.36 -0.21 -21.70
N VAL A 100 26.40 -0.88 -21.06
CA VAL A 100 26.65 -1.74 -19.89
C VAL A 100 27.39 -3.01 -20.30
N ALA A 101 27.00 -3.66 -21.40
CA ALA A 101 27.66 -4.86 -21.92
C ALA A 101 29.15 -4.59 -22.23
N ARG A 102 29.44 -3.51 -22.98
CA ARG A 102 30.83 -3.08 -23.27
C ARG A 102 31.65 -2.82 -22.00
N ARG A 103 31.03 -2.22 -20.97
CA ARG A 103 31.69 -1.99 -19.67
C ARG A 103 31.95 -3.31 -18.92
N ARG A 104 31.11 -4.33 -19.09
CA ARG A 104 31.32 -5.65 -18.49
C ARG A 104 32.48 -6.37 -19.16
N GLU A 105 32.55 -6.36 -20.48
CA GLU A 105 33.64 -6.97 -21.26
C GLU A 105 34.99 -6.38 -20.91
N ARG A 106 35.12 -5.04 -20.87
CA ARG A 106 36.37 -4.37 -20.46
C ARG A 106 36.83 -4.76 -19.06
N ARG A 107 35.90 -4.93 -18.11
CA ARG A 107 36.24 -5.36 -16.75
C ARG A 107 36.71 -6.81 -16.68
N LEU A 108 36.24 -7.67 -17.59
CA LEU A 108 36.68 -9.05 -17.69
C LEU A 108 38.06 -9.13 -18.35
N ALA A 109 38.29 -8.37 -19.43
CA ALA A 109 39.58 -8.30 -20.12
C ALA A 109 40.71 -7.74 -19.23
N ASN A 110 40.41 -6.80 -18.33
CA ASN A 110 41.40 -6.26 -17.40
C ASN A 110 41.68 -7.15 -16.17
N ARG A 111 41.00 -8.30 -16.05
CA ARG A 111 41.16 -9.26 -14.94
C ARG A 111 41.88 -10.54 -15.34
N SER A 112 42.11 -10.76 -16.64
CA SER A 112 42.87 -11.86 -17.23
C SER A 112 44.29 -11.42 -17.56
#